data_AF-A0A5J4PQC0-F1
#
_entry.id   AF-A0A5J4PQC0-F1
#
_cell.length_a   1.000
_cell.length_b   1.000
_cell.length_c   1.000
_cell.angle_alpha   90.00
_cell.angle_beta   90.00
_cell.angle_gamma   90.00
#
_symmetry.space_group_name_H-M   'P 1'
#
loop_
_entity.id
_entity.type
_entity.pdbx_description
1 polymer ?
#
loop_
_entity_poly.entity_id
_entity_poly.type
_entity_poly.pdbx_seq_one_letter_code
_entity_poly.pdbx_strand_id
1 'polypeptide(L)'
;MIKTIVSEELPVGEKFEIRKNIIKGKPLDKRICIVTGTHGDELEGQYICFELARQLNENLEYLHGNVEIYPALNPLGVDSITRGFPAFDLDMNRIFPGAINGHLIENTAYKIIQDLKGADMVLDIHSSNIYLREVMQVR
;
A
#
# COMPACT_ATOMS: atom_id res chain seq x y z
N MET A 1 4.78 6.36 -12.95
CA MET A 1 4.93 5.06 -13.64
C MET A 1 4.31 3.99 -12.76
N ILE A 2 3.38 3.19 -13.27
CA ILE A 2 2.77 2.11 -12.48
C ILE A 2 3.63 0.84 -12.60
N LYS A 3 3.90 0.19 -11.47
CA LYS A 3 4.63 -1.08 -11.39
C LYS A 3 3.86 -2.07 -10.52
N THR A 4 3.69 -3.30 -11.00
CA THR A 4 3.18 -4.42 -10.19
C THR A 4 4.31 -5.01 -9.35
N ILE A 5 4.07 -5.19 -8.04
CA ILE A 5 5.05 -5.73 -7.09
C ILE A 5 4.70 -7.14 -6.61
N VAL A 6 3.41 -7.48 -6.61
CA VAL A 6 2.89 -8.82 -6.34
C VAL A 6 1.88 -9.13 -7.43
N SER A 7 1.92 -10.33 -7.98
CA SER A 7 0.95 -10.84 -8.95
C SER A 7 0.82 -12.34 -8.70
N GLU A 8 -0.35 -12.77 -8.26
CA GLU A 8 -0.66 -14.16 -7.90
C GLU A 8 -1.97 -14.57 -8.56
N GLU A 9 -2.05 -15.79 -9.06
CA GLU A 9 -3.28 -16.32 -9.66
C GLU A 9 -4.28 -16.75 -8.59
N LEU A 10 -5.54 -16.36 -8.78
CA LEU A 10 -6.65 -16.76 -7.93
C LEU A 10 -7.39 -17.96 -8.54
N PRO A 11 -8.05 -18.81 -7.73
CA PRO A 11 -8.80 -19.97 -8.22
C PRO A 11 -9.91 -19.65 -9.23
N VAL A 12 -10.38 -18.40 -9.26
CA VAL A 12 -11.43 -17.92 -10.17
C VAL A 12 -10.90 -17.45 -11.53
N GLY A 13 -9.60 -17.61 -11.81
CA GLY A 13 -8.98 -17.20 -13.07
C GLY A 13 -8.62 -15.71 -13.15
N GLU A 14 -8.74 -14.99 -12.03
CA GLU A 14 -8.30 -13.60 -11.89
C GLU A 14 -6.92 -13.51 -11.23
N LYS A 15 -6.35 -12.31 -11.19
CA LYS A 15 -5.05 -12.04 -10.55
C LYS A 15 -5.21 -11.14 -9.35
N PHE A 16 -4.64 -11.56 -8.23
CA PHE A 16 -4.35 -10.70 -7.11
C PHE A 16 -3.10 -9.87 -7.41
N GLU A 17 -3.25 -8.55 -7.52
CA GLU A 17 -2.13 -7.67 -7.85
C GLU A 17 -2.00 -6.50 -6.90
N ILE A 18 -0.80 -6.35 -6.33
CA ILE A 18 -0.42 -5.13 -5.61
C ILE A 18 0.43 -4.30 -6.55
N ARG A 19 0.04 -3.03 -6.71
CA ARG A 19 0.67 -2.08 -7.62
C ARG A 19 1.15 -0.86 -6.87
N LYS A 20 2.19 -0.21 -7.39
CA LYS A 20 2.67 1.09 -6.94
C LYS A 20 2.77 2.09 -8.07
N ASN A 21 2.54 3.36 -7.79
CA ASN A 21 2.84 4.47 -8.67
C ASN A 21 4.15 5.15 -8.24
N ILE A 22 5.12 5.21 -9.15
CA ILE A 22 6.42 5.83 -8.93
C ILE A 22 6.40 7.23 -9.56
N ILE A 23 6.58 8.26 -8.73
CA ILE A 23 6.72 9.67 -9.13
C ILE A 23 8.18 10.07 -8.86
N LYS A 24 8.88 10.45 -9.94
CA LYS A 24 10.30 10.82 -9.89
C LYS A 24 10.44 12.33 -9.97
N GLY A 25 11.02 12.94 -8.94
CA GLY A 25 11.38 14.35 -8.93
C GLY A 25 12.79 14.60 -9.44
N LYS A 26 13.34 15.76 -9.08
CA LYS A 26 14.71 16.15 -9.36
C LYS A 26 15.72 15.18 -8.73
N PRO A 27 16.94 15.06 -9.30
CA PRO A 27 17.95 14.14 -8.80
C PRO A 27 18.28 14.36 -7.32
N LEU A 28 17.89 13.39 -6.52
CA LEU A 28 18.29 13.21 -5.13
C LEU A 28 18.09 11.73 -4.80
N ASP A 29 19.07 11.13 -4.15
CA ASP A 29 18.98 9.73 -3.72
C ASP A 29 18.18 9.63 -2.43
N LYS A 30 16.91 10.04 -2.51
CA LYS A 30 15.91 9.92 -1.44
C LYS A 30 14.66 9.26 -1.96
N ARG A 31 14.12 8.34 -1.16
CA ARG A 31 12.97 7.50 -1.49
C ARG A 31 11.98 7.47 -0.34
N ILE A 32 10.78 7.99 -0.58
CA ILE A 32 9.65 7.91 0.36
C ILE A 32 8.60 6.98 -0.20
N CYS A 33 8.10 6.06 0.61
CA CYS A 33 6.99 5.19 0.26
C CYS A 33 5.75 5.59 1.06
N ILE A 34 4.61 5.73 0.36
CA ILE A 34 3.31 6.01 0.94
C ILE A 34 2.46 4.76 0.73
N VAL A 35 2.06 4.12 1.81
CA VAL A 35 1.27 2.88 1.78
C VAL A 35 -0.06 3.09 2.49
N THR A 36 -1.07 2.37 2.04
CA THR A 36 -2.42 2.37 2.62
C THR A 36 -3.15 1.09 2.25
N GLY A 37 -4.32 0.87 2.84
CA GLY A 37 -5.21 -0.23 2.47
C GLY A 37 -4.63 -1.57 2.92
N THR A 38 -3.88 -1.59 4.01
CA THR A 38 -3.53 -2.82 4.74
C THR A 38 -4.80 -3.44 5.32
N HIS A 39 -5.71 -2.59 5.80
CA HIS A 39 -7.10 -2.94 6.04
C HIS A 39 -7.98 -2.43 4.89
N GLY A 40 -8.91 -3.27 4.43
CA GLY A 40 -9.75 -2.92 3.29
C GLY A 40 -10.95 -2.03 3.61
N ASP A 41 -11.30 -1.89 4.88
CA ASP A 41 -12.38 -1.02 5.35
C ASP A 41 -11.93 0.43 5.65
N GLU A 42 -10.65 0.74 5.41
CA GLU A 42 -10.01 2.04 5.68
C GLU A 42 -9.74 2.80 4.36
N LEU A 43 -10.80 3.38 3.78
CA LEU A 43 -10.78 3.92 2.40
C LEU A 43 -10.16 5.32 2.27
N GLU A 44 -10.05 6.07 3.36
CA GLU A 44 -9.56 7.46 3.37
C GLU A 44 -8.15 7.57 2.82
N GLY A 45 -7.29 6.59 3.12
CA GLY A 45 -5.93 6.58 2.63
C GLY A 45 -5.84 6.40 1.10
N GLN A 46 -6.80 5.73 0.47
CA GLN A 46 -6.86 5.66 -1.00
C GLN A 46 -7.10 7.03 -1.64
N TYR A 47 -8.00 7.82 -1.04
CA TYR A 47 -8.25 9.19 -1.48
C TYR A 47 -7.01 10.07 -1.27
N ILE A 48 -6.32 9.94 -0.14
CA ILE A 48 -5.07 10.65 0.11
C ILE A 48 -4.01 10.27 -0.94
N CYS A 49 -3.87 8.99 -1.29
CA CYS A 49 -2.97 8.56 -2.35
C CYS A 49 -3.30 9.19 -3.70
N PHE A 50 -4.59 9.29 -4.06
CA PHE A 50 -5.04 9.95 -5.27
C PHE A 50 -4.68 11.46 -5.28
N GLU A 51 -5.04 12.19 -4.23
CA GLU A 51 -4.75 13.62 -4.13
C GLU A 51 -3.25 13.92 -4.08
N LEU A 52 -2.49 13.11 -3.34
CA LEU A 52 -1.04 13.24 -3.26
C LEU A 52 -0.41 13.04 -4.64
N ALA A 53 -0.81 11.99 -5.36
CA ALA A 53 -0.30 11.75 -6.71
C ALA A 53 -0.64 12.91 -7.65
N ARG A 54 -1.86 13.44 -7.58
CA ARG A 54 -2.29 14.60 -8.38
C ARG A 54 -1.43 15.82 -8.08
N GLN A 55 -1.30 16.21 -6.80
CA GLN A 55 -0.54 17.38 -6.38
C GLN A 55 0.95 17.26 -6.70
N LEU A 56 1.56 16.09 -6.50
CA LEU A 56 2.98 15.87 -6.84
C LEU A 56 3.24 15.96 -8.34
N ASN A 57 2.32 15.46 -9.18
CA ASN A 57 2.48 15.56 -10.64
C ASN A 57 2.28 17.01 -11.14
N GLU A 58 1.36 17.76 -10.53
CA GLU A 58 1.13 19.19 -10.85
C GLU A 58 2.29 20.09 -10.42
N ASN A 59 3.07 19.68 -9.41
CA ASN A 59 4.12 20.49 -8.77
C ASN A 59 5.48 19.76 -8.78
N LEU A 60 5.75 18.99 -9.85
CA LEU A 60 6.89 18.07 -9.92
C LEU A 60 8.23 18.79 -9.80
N GLU A 61 8.31 20.06 -10.19
CA GLU A 61 9.49 20.89 -10.09
C GLU A 61 9.94 21.15 -8.64
N TYR A 62 9.06 20.97 -7.65
CA TYR A 62 9.40 21.13 -6.24
C TYR A 62 9.81 19.81 -5.58
N LEU A 63 9.62 18.68 -6.25
CA LEU A 63 9.98 17.36 -5.71
C LEU A 63 11.47 17.08 -5.93
N HIS A 64 12.20 16.79 -4.85
CA HIS A 64 13.59 16.32 -4.88
C HIS A 64 13.62 14.87 -4.36
N GLY A 65 13.97 13.91 -5.21
CA GLY A 65 13.92 12.48 -4.88
C GLY A 65 12.70 11.78 -5.48
N ASN A 66 12.33 10.64 -4.92
CA ASN A 66 11.29 9.77 -5.47
C ASN A 66 10.20 9.47 -4.42
N VAL A 67 8.95 9.49 -4.87
CA VAL A 67 7.79 9.07 -4.09
C VAL A 67 7.16 7.84 -4.74
N GLU A 68 6.98 6.79 -3.96
CA GLU A 68 6.29 5.57 -4.39
C GLU A 68 4.99 5.42 -3.61
N ILE A 69 3.87 5.35 -4.32
CA ILE A 69 2.53 5.34 -3.73
C ILE A 69 1.90 3.97 -3.96
N TYR A 70 1.53 3.28 -2.89
CA TYR A 70 0.91 1.96 -2.88
C TYR A 70 -0.54 2.12 -2.41
N PRO A 71 -1.51 2.30 -3.34
CA PRO A 71 -2.87 2.70 -3.00
C PRO A 71 -3.70 1.58 -2.34
N ALA A 72 -3.23 0.34 -2.35
CA ALA A 72 -3.84 -0.77 -1.62
C ALA A 72 -2.81 -1.90 -1.44
N LEU A 73 -2.44 -2.20 -0.19
CA LEU A 73 -1.64 -3.40 0.14
C LEU A 73 -2.51 -4.67 0.23
N ASN A 74 -3.81 -4.52 0.49
CA ASN A 74 -4.82 -5.56 0.45
C ASN A 74 -5.94 -5.18 -0.54
N PRO A 75 -5.70 -5.24 -1.86
CA PRO A 75 -6.70 -4.84 -2.86
C PRO A 75 -8.01 -5.64 -2.77
N LEU A 76 -7.95 -6.94 -2.42
CA LEU A 76 -9.17 -7.74 -2.25
C LEU A 76 -9.99 -7.28 -1.04
N GLY A 77 -9.33 -6.93 0.07
CA GLY A 77 -9.99 -6.35 1.23
C GLY A 77 -10.68 -5.04 0.87
N VAL A 78 -9.98 -4.17 0.14
CA VAL A 78 -10.51 -2.89 -0.34
C VAL A 78 -11.74 -3.10 -1.25
N ASP A 79 -11.64 -3.97 -2.25
CA ASP A 79 -12.72 -4.24 -3.21
C ASP A 79 -13.98 -4.80 -2.54
N SER A 80 -13.80 -5.48 -1.40
CA SER A 80 -14.89 -6.08 -0.62
C SER A 80 -15.31 -5.26 0.61
N ILE A 81 -14.62 -4.15 0.90
CA ILE A 81 -14.79 -3.35 2.13
C ILE A 81 -14.70 -4.25 3.37
N THR A 82 -13.70 -5.13 3.40
CA THR A 82 -13.43 -6.01 4.54
C THR A 82 -12.06 -5.70 5.14
N ARG A 83 -11.99 -5.73 6.47
CA ARG A 83 -10.77 -5.38 7.21
C ARG A 83 -9.60 -6.28 6.85
N GLY A 84 -9.81 -7.60 6.89
CA GLY A 84 -8.78 -8.58 6.61
C GLY A 84 -8.68 -8.96 5.13
N PHE A 85 -7.85 -9.95 4.84
CA PHE A 85 -7.87 -10.59 3.53
C PHE A 85 -9.17 -11.40 3.38
N PRO A 86 -9.96 -11.20 2.32
CA PRO A 86 -11.24 -11.89 2.16
C PRO A 86 -11.09 -13.41 2.20
N ALA A 87 -12.08 -14.09 2.77
CA ALA A 87 -12.12 -15.55 2.97
C ALA A 87 -11.12 -16.15 3.98
N PHE A 88 -10.17 -15.38 4.53
CA PHE A 88 -9.16 -15.93 5.44
C PHE A 88 -9.18 -15.37 6.87
N ASP A 89 -10.04 -14.39 7.20
CA ASP A 89 -10.08 -13.71 8.52
C ASP A 89 -8.67 -13.33 9.05
N LEU A 90 -7.80 -12.96 8.12
CA LEU A 90 -6.39 -12.70 8.37
C LEU A 90 -6.10 -11.20 8.28
N ASP A 91 -5.53 -10.67 9.36
CA ASP A 91 -5.08 -9.29 9.50
C ASP A 91 -3.61 -9.18 9.05
N MET A 92 -3.37 -8.45 7.96
CA MET A 92 -2.01 -8.27 7.41
C MET A 92 -1.05 -7.64 8.41
N ASN A 93 -1.51 -6.75 9.31
CA ASN A 93 -0.66 -6.14 10.33
C ASN A 93 -0.12 -7.15 11.36
N ARG A 94 -0.67 -8.37 11.39
CA ARG A 94 -0.20 -9.46 12.25
C ARG A 94 0.71 -10.44 11.53
N ILE A 95 0.85 -10.30 10.22
CA ILE A 95 1.57 -11.24 9.35
C ILE A 95 2.94 -10.70 8.97
N PHE A 96 3.12 -9.38 8.90
CA PHE A 96 4.43 -8.79 8.61
C PHE A 96 5.50 -9.30 9.59
N PRO A 97 6.73 -9.62 9.10
CA PRO A 97 7.23 -9.39 7.75
C PRO A 97 6.88 -10.48 6.72
N GLY A 98 6.07 -11.48 7.09
CA GLY A 98 5.73 -12.61 6.24
C GLY A 98 6.88 -13.60 6.04
N ALA A 99 6.70 -14.53 5.11
CA ALA A 99 7.67 -15.58 4.80
C ALA A 99 7.73 -15.85 3.30
N ILE A 100 8.95 -15.96 2.75
CA ILE A 100 9.16 -16.25 1.32
C ILE A 100 8.50 -17.55 0.86
N ASN A 101 8.46 -18.57 1.72
CA ASN A 101 7.84 -19.87 1.45
C ASN A 101 6.55 -20.08 2.26
N GLY A 102 5.97 -18.99 2.78
CA GLY A 102 4.68 -19.04 3.48
C GLY A 102 3.51 -19.17 2.52
N HIS A 103 2.29 -19.22 3.06
CA HIS A 103 1.09 -19.20 2.24
C HIS A 103 0.93 -17.84 1.51
N LEU A 104 -0.03 -17.73 0.59
CA LEU A 104 -0.23 -16.56 -0.29
C LEU A 104 -0.04 -15.20 0.42
N ILE A 105 -0.67 -15.02 1.58
CA ILE A 105 -0.66 -13.75 2.32
C ILE A 105 0.69 -13.51 3.02
N GLU A 106 1.32 -14.55 3.58
CA GLU A 106 2.69 -14.45 4.12
C GLU A 106 3.72 -14.13 3.03
N ASN A 107 3.61 -14.77 1.87
CA ASN A 107 4.48 -14.48 0.73
C ASN A 107 4.25 -13.06 0.20
N THR A 108 3.00 -12.60 0.17
CA THR A 108 2.61 -11.24 -0.18
C THR A 108 3.24 -10.21 0.78
N ALA A 109 3.10 -10.42 2.09
CA ALA A 109 3.70 -9.58 3.11
C ALA A 109 5.23 -9.53 2.97
N TYR A 110 5.87 -10.67 2.71
CA TYR A 110 7.31 -10.74 2.44
C TYR A 110 7.72 -9.91 1.22
N LYS A 111 7.00 -10.03 0.09
CA LYS A 111 7.27 -9.26 -1.14
C LYS A 111 7.10 -7.76 -0.93
N ILE A 112 6.07 -7.33 -0.19
CA ILE A 112 5.87 -5.92 0.18
C ILE A 112 7.08 -5.41 0.95
N ILE A 113 7.52 -6.12 2.00
CA ILE A 113 8.68 -5.72 2.80
C ILE A 113 9.96 -5.65 1.97
N GLN A 114 10.19 -6.61 1.08
CA GLN A 114 11.37 -6.56 0.19
C GLN A 114 11.31 -5.37 -0.77
N ASP A 115 10.14 -5.03 -1.30
CA ASP A 115 9.99 -3.89 -2.20
C ASP A 115 10.11 -2.55 -1.44
N LEU A 116 9.63 -2.44 -0.20
CA LEU A 116 9.79 -1.25 0.66
C LEU A 116 11.22 -1.07 1.19
N LYS A 117 12.03 -2.14 1.22
CA LYS A 117 13.40 -2.10 1.73
C LYS A 117 14.25 -1.04 1.02
N GLY A 118 15.00 -0.27 1.82
CA GLY A 118 15.85 0.82 1.31
C GLY A 118 15.10 2.14 1.06
N ALA A 119 13.81 2.23 1.37
CA ALA A 119 13.17 3.53 1.52
C ALA A 119 13.76 4.28 2.73
N ASP A 120 13.95 5.60 2.60
CA ASP A 120 14.35 6.45 3.72
C ASP A 120 13.22 6.63 4.73
N MET A 121 11.97 6.56 4.25
CA MET A 121 10.77 6.66 5.05
C MET A 121 9.62 5.87 4.40
N VAL A 122 8.84 5.19 5.24
CA VAL A 122 7.56 4.59 4.86
C VAL A 122 6.48 5.25 5.72
N LEU A 123 5.53 5.91 5.07
CA LEU A 123 4.34 6.45 5.72
C LEU A 123 3.17 5.50 5.44
N ASP A 124 2.63 4.90 6.50
CA ASP A 124 1.48 4.02 6.44
C ASP A 124 0.24 4.77 6.93
N ILE A 125 -0.73 4.94 6.03
CA ILE A 125 -1.95 5.70 6.30
C ILE A 125 -3.05 4.71 6.69
N HIS A 126 -3.54 4.87 7.91
CA HIS A 126 -4.66 4.12 8.46
C HIS A 126 -5.83 5.06 8.78
N SER A 127 -7.01 4.50 8.86
CA SER A 127 -8.17 5.14 9.47
C SER A 127 -8.76 4.23 10.54
N SER A 128 -9.80 4.71 11.22
CA SER A 128 -10.55 3.86 12.15
C SER A 128 -11.44 2.89 11.39
N ASN A 129 -12.00 1.90 12.10
CA ASN A 129 -13.08 1.11 11.54
C ASN A 129 -14.36 1.95 11.37
N ILE A 130 -15.36 1.37 10.70
CA ILE A 130 -16.65 2.01 10.41
C ILE A 130 -17.48 2.42 11.65
N TYR A 131 -17.04 2.06 12.86
CA TYR A 131 -17.75 2.33 14.11
C TYR A 131 -17.11 3.44 14.94
N LEU A 132 -15.91 3.89 14.61
CA LEU A 132 -15.13 4.83 15.39
C LEU A 132 -14.72 6.03 14.55
N ARG A 133 -14.75 7.22 15.18
CA ARG A 133 -14.20 8.44 14.60
C ARG A 133 -12.98 8.86 15.39
N GLU A 134 -11.80 8.67 14.81
CA GLU A 134 -10.55 9.19 15.36
C GLU A 134 -10.28 10.62 14.89
N VAL A 135 -9.51 11.35 15.70
CA VAL A 135 -8.92 12.63 15.31
C VAL A 135 -7.65 12.32 14.51
N MET A 136 -7.37 13.14 13.49
CA MET A 136 -6.14 13.05 12.72
C MET A 136 -4.92 13.15 13.65
N GLN A 137 -4.02 12.19 13.56
CA GLN A 137 -2.83 12.08 14.40
C GLN A 137 -1.70 11.37 13.63
N VAL A 138 -0.46 11.66 14.01
CA VAL A 138 0.74 10.95 13.53
C VAL A 138 1.24 10.10 14.70
N ARG A 139 1.50 8.81 14.45
CA ARG A 139 1.96 7.83 15.44
C ARG A 139 3.34 7.32 15.08
#